data_AF-A0A536M6S0-F1
#
_entry.id   AF-A0A536M6S0-F1
#
_cell.length_a   1.000
_cell.length_b   1.000
_cell.length_c   1.000
_cell.angle_alpha   90.00
_cell.angle_beta   90.00
_cell.angle_gamma   90.00
#
_symmetry.space_group_name_H-M   'P 1'
#
loop_
_entity.id
_entity.type
_entity.pdbx_description
1 polymer ?
#
loop_
_entity_poly.entity_id
_entity_poly.type
_entity_poly.pdbx_seq_one_letter_code
_entity_poly.pdbx_strand_id
1 'polypeptide(L)'
;MASPRRRLVLNPDARELEAQRIACSYLVKGCERALFDFGLIAGDMGGIETARIDERAAHIMRAVLGSWRDTLSLLTDHLTDRDFADSSDVWTVMRTAASGNPAIKSQLD
;
A
#
# COMPACT_ATOMS: atom_id res chain seq x y z
N MET A 1 29.44 -17.54 9.24
CA MET A 1 28.06 -18.05 9.42
C MET A 1 27.10 -16.91 9.11
N ALA A 2 26.44 -16.94 7.96
CA ALA A 2 25.45 -15.93 7.58
C ALA A 2 24.10 -16.32 8.19
N SER A 3 23.51 -15.45 9.01
CA SER A 3 22.17 -15.65 9.59
C SER A 3 21.15 -15.94 8.48
N PRO A 4 20.24 -16.92 8.67
CA PRO A 4 19.18 -17.16 7.71
C PRO A 4 18.31 -15.90 7.66
N ARG A 5 18.30 -15.23 6.51
CA ARG A 5 17.31 -14.21 6.19
C ARG A 5 15.94 -14.89 6.30
N ARG A 6 15.26 -14.65 7.42
CA ARG A 6 13.89 -15.10 7.66
C ARG A 6 13.09 -14.79 6.41
N ARG A 7 12.55 -15.83 5.77
CA ARG A 7 11.58 -15.69 4.68
C ARG A 7 10.53 -14.69 5.15
N LEU A 8 10.49 -13.53 4.50
CA LEU A 8 9.34 -12.64 4.55
C LEU A 8 8.12 -13.48 4.23
N VAL A 9 7.11 -13.42 5.10
CA VAL A 9 5.86 -14.16 5.02
C VAL A 9 5.29 -13.96 3.61
N LEU A 10 5.27 -15.05 2.83
CA LEU A 10 4.95 -15.07 1.38
C LEU A 10 3.47 -14.79 1.06
N ASN A 11 2.67 -14.33 2.03
CA ASN A 11 1.29 -13.92 1.80
C ASN A 11 0.82 -13.08 3.02
N PRO A 12 1.10 -11.76 3.06
CA PRO A 12 0.59 -10.92 4.14
C PRO A 12 -0.95 -10.97 4.17
N ASP A 13 -1.52 -11.07 5.36
CA ASP A 13 -2.96 -10.94 5.54
C ASP A 13 -3.41 -9.50 5.24
N ALA A 14 -4.72 -9.26 5.10
CA ALA A 14 -5.23 -7.95 4.71
C ALA A 14 -4.87 -6.86 5.73
N ARG A 15 -4.76 -7.23 7.01
CA ARG A 15 -4.40 -6.31 8.09
C ARG A 15 -2.93 -5.90 8.02
N GLU A 16 -2.05 -6.83 7.69
CA GLU A 16 -0.63 -6.59 7.48
C GLU A 16 -0.40 -5.71 6.25
N LEU A 17 -1.13 -5.95 5.15
CA LEU A 17 -1.12 -5.09 3.96
C LEU A 17 -1.60 -3.67 4.27
N GLU A 18 -2.69 -3.53 5.04
CA GLU A 18 -3.18 -2.20 5.45
C GLU A 18 -2.19 -1.49 6.38
N ALA A 19 -1.57 -2.21 7.32
CA ALA A 19 -0.52 -1.65 8.16
C ALA A 19 0.69 -1.16 7.33
N GLN A 20 1.10 -1.94 6.33
CA GLN A 20 2.16 -1.56 5.39
C GLN A 20 1.75 -0.34 4.56
N ARG A 21 0.52 -0.28 4.06
CA ARG A 21 -0.01 0.88 3.32
C ARG A 21 0.02 2.14 4.17
N ILE A 22 -0.44 2.06 5.42
CA ILE A 22 -0.41 3.18 6.37
C ILE A 22 1.03 3.62 6.61
N ALA A 23 1.95 2.71 6.92
CA ALA A 23 3.36 3.02 7.13
C ALA A 23 3.98 3.68 5.88
N CYS A 24 3.73 3.13 4.69
CA CYS A 24 4.18 3.68 3.42
C CYS A 24 3.66 5.11 3.19
N SER A 25 2.40 5.38 3.55
CA SER A 25 1.81 6.74 3.44
C SER A 25 2.54 7.78 4.31
N TYR A 26 3.02 7.38 5.49
CA TYR A 26 3.82 8.27 6.35
C TYR A 26 5.21 8.54 5.75
N LEU A 27 5.82 7.53 5.13
CA LEU A 27 7.12 7.69 4.46
C LEU A 27 7.01 8.65 3.26
N VAL A 28 5.95 8.55 2.46
CA VAL A 28 5.67 9.49 1.36
C VAL A 28 5.58 10.92 1.89
N LYS A 29 4.74 11.16 2.91
CA LYS A 29 4.59 12.49 3.52
C LYS A 29 5.89 13.03 4.10
N GLY A 30 6.69 12.18 4.74
CA GLY A 30 8.00 12.54 5.26
C GLY A 30 8.96 12.98 4.15
N CYS A 31 8.95 12.28 3.02
CA CYS A 31 9.78 12.64 1.87
C CYS A 31 9.34 13.96 1.22
N GLU A 32 8.03 14.18 1.08
CA GLU A 32 7.48 15.44 0.56
C GLU A 32 7.87 16.63 1.44
N ARG A 33 7.78 16.47 2.77
CA ARG A 33 8.20 17.50 3.72
C ARG A 33 9.70 17.79 3.63
N ALA A 34 10.54 16.77 3.57
CA ALA A 34 11.98 16.96 3.41
C ALA A 34 12.31 17.71 2.09
N LEU A 35 11.63 17.38 0.99
CA LEU A 35 11.80 18.08 -0.29
C LEU A 35 11.33 19.54 -0.24
N PHE A 36 10.31 19.84 0.56
CA PHE A 36 9.91 21.21 0.85
C PHE A 36 10.98 21.95 1.65
N ASP A 37 11.54 21.33 2.69
CA ASP A 37 12.58 21.92 3.53
C ASP A 37 13.87 22.21 2.75
N PHE A 38 14.19 21.40 1.72
CA PHE A 38 15.26 21.68 0.76
C PHE A 38 14.94 22.81 -0.25
N GLY A 39 13.78 23.47 -0.14
CA GLY A 39 13.38 24.57 -1.01
C GLY A 39 12.97 24.15 -2.43
N LEU A 40 12.71 22.86 -2.68
CA LEU A 40 12.47 22.35 -4.03
C LEU A 40 11.00 22.21 -4.41
N ILE A 41 10.09 22.48 -3.46
CA ILE A 41 8.65 22.57 -3.71
C ILE A 41 8.19 24.05 -3.80
N ALA A 42 8.97 25.00 -3.30
CA ALA A 42 8.78 26.43 -3.50
C ALA A 42 10.15 27.12 -3.47
N GLY A 43 10.58 27.63 -4.62
CA GLY A 43 11.97 27.98 -4.89
C GLY A 43 12.63 28.94 -3.91
N ASP A 44 13.92 28.66 -3.72
CA ASP A 44 15.02 29.54 -3.30
C ASP A 44 15.12 29.91 -1.81
N MET A 45 16.24 29.51 -1.17
CA MET A 45 16.95 30.23 -0.08
C MET A 45 18.04 29.33 0.55
N GLY A 46 19.24 29.29 -0.03
CA GLY A 46 20.39 28.64 0.61
C GLY A 46 21.74 29.06 0.04
N GLY A 47 22.75 29.27 0.89
CA GLY A 47 24.12 29.61 0.49
C GLY A 47 24.77 28.53 -0.38
N ILE A 48 25.73 28.89 -1.23
CA ILE A 48 26.22 28.08 -2.37
C ILE A 48 26.63 26.63 -2.01
N GLU A 49 27.22 26.40 -0.83
CA GLU A 49 27.69 25.06 -0.43
C GLU A 49 26.58 24.21 0.21
N THR A 50 25.75 24.81 1.08
CA THR A 50 24.55 24.15 1.61
C THR A 50 23.56 23.85 0.47
N ALA A 51 23.42 24.76 -0.49
CA ALA A 51 22.58 24.59 -1.67
C ALA A 51 22.99 23.36 -2.52
N ARG A 52 24.29 23.06 -2.65
CA ARG A 52 24.77 21.86 -3.37
C ARG A 52 24.50 20.55 -2.62
N ILE A 53 24.66 20.55 -1.29
CA ILE A 53 24.35 19.38 -0.46
C ILE A 53 22.83 19.14 -0.46
N ASP A 54 22.05 20.20 -0.30
CA ASP A 54 20.59 20.17 -0.33
C ASP A 54 20.06 19.72 -1.70
N GLU A 55 20.69 20.16 -2.81
CA GLU A 55 20.36 19.70 -4.17
C GLU A 55 20.58 18.20 -4.34
N ARG A 56 21.73 17.68 -3.89
CA ARG A 56 22.01 16.23 -3.97
C ARG A 56 21.09 15.42 -3.06
N ALA A 57 20.89 15.87 -1.82
CA ALA A 57 19.99 15.23 -0.87
C ALA A 57 18.58 15.16 -1.44
N ALA A 58 18.12 16.24 -2.07
CA ALA A 58 16.80 16.27 -2.66
C ALA A 58 16.67 15.46 -3.95
N HIS A 59 17.72 15.37 -4.77
CA HIS A 59 17.72 14.44 -5.90
C HIS A 59 17.50 12.99 -5.42
N ILE A 60 18.20 12.59 -4.35
CA ILE A 60 18.01 11.27 -3.73
C ILE A 60 16.59 11.15 -3.17
N MET A 61 16.10 12.16 -2.46
CA MET A 61 14.76 12.13 -1.86
C MET A 61 13.64 12.08 -2.91
N ARG A 62 13.83 12.64 -4.12
CA ARG A 62 12.88 12.45 -5.24
C ARG A 62 12.82 11.01 -5.71
N ALA A 63 13.97 10.34 -5.85
CA ALA A 63 14.01 8.93 -6.23
C ALA A 63 13.36 8.04 -5.15
N VAL A 64 13.65 8.32 -3.88
CA VAL A 64 13.04 7.63 -2.73
C VAL A 64 11.52 7.87 -2.69
N LEU A 65 11.07 9.11 -2.87
CA LEU A 65 9.65 9.45 -2.94
C LEU A 65 8.94 8.71 -4.08
N GLY A 66 9.57 8.63 -5.26
CA GLY A 66 9.04 7.86 -6.39
C GLY A 66 8.82 6.39 -6.01
N SER A 67 9.85 5.74 -5.46
CA SER A 67 9.77 4.34 -5.04
C SER A 67 8.68 4.10 -3.98
N TRP A 68 8.50 5.02 -3.03
CA TRP A 68 7.44 4.90 -2.03
C TRP A 68 6.05 5.15 -2.59
N ARG A 69 5.89 6.06 -3.57
CA ARG A 69 4.62 6.27 -4.27
C ARG A 69 4.24 5.05 -5.09
N ASP A 70 5.18 4.45 -5.80
CA ASP A 70 4.96 3.21 -6.56
C ASP A 70 4.55 2.07 -5.62
N THR A 71 5.27 1.92 -4.50
CA THR A 71 4.95 0.91 -3.47
C THR A 71 3.57 1.16 -2.87
N LEU A 72 3.21 2.41 -2.59
CA LEU A 72 1.90 2.78 -2.05
C LEU A 72 0.77 2.48 -3.05
N SER A 73 1.00 2.70 -4.35
CA SER A 73 0.07 2.32 -5.40
C SER A 73 -0.15 0.82 -5.39
N LEU A 74 0.92 0.03 -5.44
CA LEU A 74 0.84 -1.44 -5.42
C LEU A 74 0.10 -1.97 -4.19
N LEU A 75 0.39 -1.42 -3.00
CA LEU A 75 -0.29 -1.83 -1.77
C LEU A 75 -1.79 -1.48 -1.80
N THR A 76 -2.15 -0.33 -2.38
CA THR A 76 -3.54 0.09 -2.54
C THR A 76 -4.27 -0.82 -3.53
N ASP A 77 -3.66 -1.11 -4.67
CA ASP A 77 -4.22 -1.98 -5.71
C ASP A 77 -4.47 -3.40 -5.16
N HIS A 78 -3.51 -3.94 -4.40
CA HIS A 78 -3.66 -5.26 -3.76
C HIS A 78 -4.79 -5.33 -2.72
N LEU A 79 -5.03 -4.24 -1.99
CA LEU A 79 -6.13 -4.17 -1.05
C LEU A 79 -7.47 -4.06 -1.78
N THR A 80 -7.55 -3.22 -2.83
CA THR A 80 -8.77 -3.11 -3.63
C THR A 80 -9.13 -4.42 -4.32
N ASP A 81 -8.15 -5.12 -4.91
CA ASP A 81 -8.39 -6.42 -5.55
C ASP A 81 -8.90 -7.47 -4.56
N ARG A 82 -8.40 -7.44 -3.32
CA ARG A 82 -8.90 -8.31 -2.25
C ARG A 82 -10.31 -7.94 -1.81
N ASP A 83 -10.62 -6.66 -1.65
CA ASP A 83 -11.97 -6.21 -1.30
C ASP A 83 -12.99 -6.65 -2.37
N PHE A 84 -12.62 -6.61 -3.65
CA PHE A 84 -13.44 -7.14 -4.75
C PHE A 84 -13.58 -8.67 -4.70
N ALA A 85 -12.51 -9.39 -4.38
CA ALA A 85 -12.56 -10.85 -4.24
C ALA A 85 -13.44 -11.30 -3.06
N ASP A 86 -13.29 -10.67 -1.89
CA ASP A 86 -14.07 -10.99 -0.69
C ASP A 86 -15.55 -10.60 -0.86
N SER A 87 -15.83 -9.50 -1.58
CA SER A 87 -17.18 -9.13 -2.01
C SER A 87 -17.80 -10.13 -3.00
N SER A 88 -17.00 -10.74 -3.89
CA SER A 88 -17.46 -11.78 -4.82
C SER A 88 -17.96 -13.04 -4.10
N ASP A 89 -17.31 -13.42 -2.98
CA ASP A 89 -17.75 -14.53 -2.15
C ASP A 89 -19.10 -14.23 -1.48
N VAL A 90 -19.34 -12.99 -1.04
CA VAL A 90 -20.65 -12.54 -0.53
C VAL A 90 -21.73 -12.62 -1.61
N TRP A 91 -21.42 -12.20 -2.84
CA TRP A 91 -22.34 -12.35 -3.98
C TRP A 91 -22.61 -13.81 -4.36
N THR A 92 -21.65 -14.71 -4.14
CA THR A 92 -21.80 -16.14 -4.37
C THR A 92 -22.70 -16.80 -3.32
N VAL A 93 -22.60 -16.42 -2.05
CA VAL A 93 -23.51 -16.84 -0.97
C VAL A 93 -24.94 -16.35 -1.22
N MET A 94 -25.12 -15.11 -1.69
CA MET A 94 -26.45 -14.61 -2.08
C MET A 94 -27.06 -15.42 -3.23
N ARG A 95 -26.24 -15.86 -4.19
CA ARG A 95 -26.71 -16.64 -5.34
C ARG A 95 -27.09 -18.07 -4.97
N THR A 96 -26.38 -18.71 -4.04
CA THR A 96 -26.76 -20.04 -3.52
C THR A 96 -27.99 -19.98 -2.62
N ALA A 97 -28.20 -18.90 -1.87
CA ALA A 97 -29.44 -18.69 -1.12
C ALA A 97 -30.66 -18.44 -2.04
N ALA A 98 -30.48 -17.74 -3.16
CA ALA A 98 -31.54 -17.48 -4.16
C ALA A 98 -31.82 -18.69 -5.07
N SER A 99 -30.82 -19.56 -5.29
CA SER A 99 -30.94 -20.85 -5.96
C SER A 99 -31.47 -21.89 -4.96
N GLY A 100 -32.78 -21.86 -4.73
CA GLY A 100 -33.52 -22.64 -3.73
C GLY A 100 -33.01 -24.06 -3.49
N ASN A 101 -32.86 -24.38 -2.21
CA ASN A 101 -32.52 -25.70 -1.67
C ASN A 101 -33.70 -26.66 -1.93
N PRO A 102 -33.60 -27.65 -2.85
CA PRO A 102 -34.70 -28.57 -3.15
C PRO A 102 -34.90 -29.65 -2.06
N ALA A 103 -34.04 -29.70 -1.04
CA ALA A 103 -34.00 -30.77 -0.03
C ALA A 103 -35.03 -30.64 1.12
N ILE A 104 -35.89 -29.62 1.14
CA ILE A 104 -36.86 -29.38 2.24
C ILE A 104 -38.30 -29.78 1.86
N LYS A 105 -38.54 -30.32 0.65
CA LYS A 105 -39.90 -30.65 0.17
C LYS A 105 -40.35 -32.11 0.33
N SER A 106 -39.68 -32.94 1.13
CA SER A 106 -40.09 -34.34 1.34
C SER A 106 -40.55 -34.69 2.77
N GLN A 107 -40.93 -33.70 3.58
CA GLN A 107 -41.60 -33.95 4.87
C GLN A 107 -42.82 -33.05 5.03
N LEU A 108 -43.86 -33.32 4.25
CA LEU A 108 -45.25 -32.99 4.51
C LEU A 108 -46.10 -33.80 3.53
N ASP A 109 -46.08 -35.11 3.74
CA ASP A 109 -47.26 -35.96 3.53
C ASP A 109 -48.00 -36.03 4.88
#